data_AF-A0A7C1XD85-F1
#
_entry.id   AF-A0A7C1XD85-F1
#
_cell.length_a   1.000
_cell.length_b   1.000
_cell.length_c   1.000
_cell.angle_alpha   90.00
_cell.angle_beta   90.00
_cell.angle_gamma   90.00
#
_symmetry.space_group_name_H-M   'P 1'
#
loop_
_entity.id
_entity.type
_entity.pdbx_description
1 polymer ?
#
loop_
_entity_poly.entity_id
_entity_poly.type
_entity_poly.pdbx_seq_one_letter_code
_entity_poly.pdbx_strand_id
1 'polypeptide(L)'
;MSNVLVTGAGGYIGCILVPMLLEKGHKVRALDRYFFGRELLATDDTIETVKEDIRRIRPEHFADIDYVIDLAALSNDPSGELFQNATWQINHTARVNIANLAKQCGVKRYILPSSCSIYGFQEEGVIADETSPTNPLTTYAKANLRAEQGTLPLADENFCVVALRQATVYGYSPRMRFDLAINGMTYGAWKDGVLPLMRDGSQWRPMVHVKDTARAMCFMLEADQDKINGQVFNVGSDKNNYQLKPLAEKVAETVPRDVKIEWYGDPDHRSYRVSFDKIESIGFKAKYIAEDGVKEICEALDNGKLDKTLKTITLKWYQELVKWHKIIKDIELEGGIIEL
;
A
#
# COMPACT_ATOMS: atom_id res chain seq x y z
N MET A 1 5.55 8.24 -23.75
CA MET A 1 4.16 8.33 -23.26
C MET A 1 3.53 6.97 -23.42
N SER A 2 2.99 6.41 -22.33
CA SER A 2 2.39 5.07 -22.30
C SER A 2 1.08 5.12 -21.55
N ASN A 3 0.18 4.20 -21.85
CA ASN A 3 -1.11 4.08 -21.18
C ASN A 3 -1.00 3.09 -20.02
N VAL A 4 -1.27 3.55 -18.80
CA VAL A 4 -1.07 2.77 -17.57
C VAL A 4 -2.41 2.53 -16.89
N LEU A 5 -2.78 1.26 -16.71
CA LEU A 5 -3.87 0.88 -15.82
C LEU A 5 -3.36 0.81 -14.38
N VAL A 6 -3.97 1.60 -13.50
CA VAL A 6 -3.69 1.56 -12.05
C VAL A 6 -4.93 1.04 -11.35
N THR A 7 -4.87 -0.20 -10.85
CA THR A 7 -5.92 -0.70 -9.93
C THR A 7 -5.66 -0.11 -8.54
N GLY A 8 -6.71 0.11 -7.74
CA GLY A 8 -6.55 0.72 -6.41
C GLY A 8 -6.11 2.18 -6.47
N ALA A 9 -6.38 2.87 -7.58
CA ALA A 9 -5.94 4.24 -7.85
C ALA A 9 -6.49 5.26 -6.84
N GLY A 10 -7.67 5.02 -6.27
CA GLY A 10 -8.27 5.87 -5.22
C GLY A 10 -7.77 5.54 -3.82
N GLY A 11 -6.78 4.64 -3.69
CA GLY A 11 -6.20 4.22 -2.42
C GLY A 11 -5.09 5.14 -1.91
N TYR A 12 -4.54 4.78 -0.75
CA TYR A 12 -3.47 5.53 -0.06
C TYR A 12 -2.23 5.75 -0.95
N ILE A 13 -1.73 4.70 -1.60
CA ILE A 13 -0.60 4.78 -2.53
C ILE A 13 -1.05 5.34 -3.89
N GLY A 14 -2.24 4.93 -4.36
CA GLY A 14 -2.78 5.35 -5.66
C GLY A 14 -2.90 6.87 -5.81
N CYS A 15 -3.37 7.56 -4.75
CA CYS A 15 -3.50 9.02 -4.74
C CYS A 15 -2.15 9.76 -4.81
N ILE A 16 -1.03 9.07 -4.58
CA ILE A 16 0.32 9.61 -4.76
C ILE A 16 0.90 9.17 -6.11
N LEU A 17 0.70 7.91 -6.49
CA LEU A 17 1.23 7.35 -7.74
C LEU A 17 0.63 8.00 -8.97
N VAL A 18 -0.69 8.18 -9.01
CA VAL A 18 -1.37 8.67 -10.22
C VAL A 18 -0.86 10.06 -10.62
N PRO A 19 -0.79 11.07 -9.73
CA PRO A 19 -0.16 12.35 -10.06
C PRO A 19 1.27 12.22 -10.61
N MET A 20 2.10 11.36 -10.01
CA MET A 20 3.49 11.15 -10.47
C MET A 20 3.56 10.55 -11.88
N LEU A 21 2.63 9.68 -12.25
CA LEU A 21 2.55 9.12 -13.60
C LEU A 21 2.15 10.20 -14.62
N LEU A 22 1.21 11.08 -14.27
CA LEU A 22 0.77 12.18 -15.11
C LEU A 22 1.87 13.23 -15.31
N GLU A 23 2.59 13.58 -14.25
CA GLU A 23 3.76 14.47 -14.30
C GLU A 23 4.86 13.93 -15.24
N LYS A 24 4.96 12.60 -15.36
CA LYS A 24 5.86 11.91 -16.31
C LYS A 24 5.29 11.79 -17.72
N GLY A 25 4.09 12.33 -17.98
CA GLY A 25 3.44 12.32 -19.28
C GLY A 25 2.85 10.96 -19.67
N HIS A 26 2.52 10.10 -18.70
CA HIS A 26 1.70 8.90 -18.96
C HIS A 26 0.22 9.26 -18.98
N LYS A 27 -0.58 8.47 -19.72
CA LYS A 27 -2.05 8.50 -19.58
C LYS A 27 -2.45 7.42 -18.59
N VAL A 28 -3.37 7.74 -17.68
CA VAL A 28 -3.75 6.82 -16.60
C VAL A 28 -5.20 6.40 -16.73
N ARG A 29 -5.44 5.08 -16.78
CA ARG A 29 -6.74 4.49 -16.48
C ARG A 29 -6.77 4.13 -15.00
N ALA A 30 -7.50 4.90 -14.22
CA ALA A 30 -7.64 4.74 -12.77
C ALA A 30 -8.83 3.85 -12.44
N LEU A 31 -8.57 2.61 -11.98
CA LEU A 31 -9.61 1.66 -11.60
C LEU A 31 -9.69 1.51 -10.08
N ASP A 32 -10.84 1.82 -9.49
CA ASP A 32 -11.08 1.64 -8.05
C ASP A 32 -12.58 1.48 -7.75
N ARG A 33 -12.93 0.91 -6.60
CA ARG A 33 -14.30 0.95 -6.09
C ARG A 33 -14.68 2.29 -5.44
N TYR A 34 -13.67 3.09 -5.13
CA TYR A 34 -13.75 4.38 -4.45
C TYR A 34 -14.45 4.28 -3.09
N PHE A 35 -14.15 3.23 -2.32
CA PHE A 35 -14.69 3.08 -0.95
C PHE A 35 -14.41 4.31 -0.08
N PHE A 36 -13.29 5.01 -0.32
CA PHE A 36 -12.83 6.13 0.50
C PHE A 36 -13.22 7.51 -0.06
N GLY A 37 -13.82 7.56 -1.25
CA GLY A 37 -14.09 8.80 -1.98
C GLY A 37 -13.33 8.85 -3.30
N ARG A 38 -14.00 9.30 -4.36
CA ARG A 38 -13.38 9.52 -5.67
C ARG A 38 -12.67 10.87 -5.73
N GLU A 39 -13.16 11.83 -4.97
CA GLU A 39 -12.67 13.20 -4.83
C GLU A 39 -11.24 13.31 -4.30
N LEU A 40 -10.72 12.25 -3.67
CA LEU A 40 -9.36 12.21 -3.13
C LEU A 40 -8.30 11.96 -4.20
N LEU A 41 -8.70 11.36 -5.33
CA LEU A 41 -7.84 11.19 -6.47
C LEU A 41 -7.81 12.50 -7.24
N ALA A 42 -6.61 13.08 -7.44
CA ALA A 42 -6.46 14.21 -8.33
C ALA A 42 -6.93 13.80 -9.73
N THR A 43 -7.84 14.58 -10.32
CA THR A 43 -8.37 14.32 -11.67
C THR A 43 -8.13 15.51 -12.58
N ASP A 44 -7.64 15.22 -13.78
CA ASP A 44 -7.66 16.12 -14.94
C ASP A 44 -8.18 15.35 -16.17
N ASP A 45 -8.25 16.00 -17.33
CA ASP A 45 -8.79 15.44 -18.58
C ASP A 45 -7.95 14.26 -19.13
N THR A 46 -6.78 13.97 -18.57
CA THR A 46 -5.90 12.88 -19.00
C THR A 46 -6.11 11.58 -18.24
N ILE A 47 -6.99 11.59 -17.22
CA ILE A 47 -7.34 10.41 -16.43
C ILE A 47 -8.67 9.83 -16.87
N GLU A 48 -8.65 8.56 -17.28
CA GLU A 48 -9.86 7.77 -17.45
C GLU A 48 -10.19 7.06 -16.14
N THR A 49 -11.31 7.39 -15.50
CA THR A 49 -11.72 6.73 -14.25
C THR A 49 -12.69 5.59 -14.51
N VAL A 50 -12.43 4.41 -13.93
CA VAL A 50 -13.29 3.24 -14.01
C VAL A 50 -13.69 2.81 -12.60
N LYS A 51 -14.99 2.91 -12.28
CA LYS A 51 -15.53 2.43 -11.01
C LYS A 51 -15.90 0.94 -11.13
N GLU A 52 -15.02 0.05 -10.66
CA GLU A 52 -15.21 -1.40 -10.78
C GLU A 52 -14.51 -2.15 -9.63
N ASP A 53 -14.99 -3.35 -9.34
CA ASP A 53 -14.32 -4.31 -8.46
C ASP A 53 -13.33 -5.16 -9.27
N ILE A 54 -12.07 -5.26 -8.82
CA ILE A 54 -11.06 -6.04 -9.54
C ILE A 54 -11.42 -7.52 -9.75
N ARG A 55 -12.33 -8.08 -8.93
CA ARG A 55 -12.85 -9.44 -9.10
C ARG A 55 -13.74 -9.58 -10.34
N ARG A 56 -14.12 -8.47 -10.97
CA ARG A 56 -14.98 -8.38 -12.17
C ARG A 56 -14.26 -7.74 -13.35
N ILE A 57 -12.93 -7.70 -13.31
CA ILE A 57 -12.10 -7.22 -14.43
C ILE A 57 -12.39 -8.05 -15.70
N ARG A 58 -12.43 -7.39 -16.86
CA ARG A 58 -12.71 -7.99 -18.17
C ARG A 58 -11.67 -7.49 -19.20
N PRO A 59 -11.51 -8.16 -20.35
CA PRO A 59 -10.55 -7.76 -21.40
C PRO A 59 -10.67 -6.30 -21.83
N GLU A 60 -11.89 -5.74 -21.87
CA GLU A 60 -12.12 -4.35 -22.27
C GLU A 60 -11.39 -3.33 -21.39
N HIS A 61 -11.12 -3.65 -20.11
CA HIS A 61 -10.36 -2.76 -19.22
C HIS A 61 -8.89 -2.64 -19.62
N PHE A 62 -8.39 -3.51 -20.49
CA PHE A 62 -7.01 -3.50 -21.01
C PHE A 62 -6.91 -2.91 -22.43
N ALA A 63 -8.02 -2.45 -23.02
CA ALA A 63 -8.00 -1.80 -24.32
C ALA A 63 -7.04 -0.60 -24.31
N ASP A 64 -6.08 -0.60 -25.24
CA ASP A 64 -5.01 0.39 -25.36
C ASP A 64 -4.12 0.54 -24.11
N ILE A 65 -3.98 -0.48 -23.26
CA ILE A 65 -3.09 -0.43 -22.08
C ILE A 65 -1.72 -1.01 -22.39
N ASP A 66 -0.66 -0.23 -22.16
CA ASP A 66 0.72 -0.72 -22.26
C ASP A 66 1.16 -1.44 -20.97
N TYR A 67 0.81 -0.88 -19.81
CA TYR A 67 1.34 -1.30 -18.52
C TYR A 67 0.26 -1.35 -17.43
N VAL A 68 0.43 -2.25 -16.46
CA VAL A 68 -0.45 -2.40 -15.30
C VAL A 68 0.34 -2.22 -14.01
N ILE A 69 -0.16 -1.37 -13.11
CA ILE A 69 0.27 -1.31 -11.70
C ILE A 69 -0.93 -1.71 -10.84
N ASP A 70 -0.83 -2.88 -10.22
CA ASP A 70 -1.97 -3.49 -9.52
C ASP A 70 -1.95 -3.19 -8.02
N LEU A 71 -2.39 -2.00 -7.57
CA LEU A 71 -2.38 -1.63 -6.13
C LEU A 71 -3.59 -2.15 -5.35
N ALA A 72 -4.61 -2.66 -6.02
CA ALA A 72 -5.86 -3.05 -5.37
C ALA A 72 -5.64 -4.21 -4.39
N ALA A 73 -5.91 -3.94 -3.12
CA ALA A 73 -5.83 -4.91 -2.04
C ALA A 73 -6.72 -4.49 -0.86
N LEU A 74 -7.26 -5.46 -0.12
CA LEU A 74 -7.62 -5.24 1.27
C LEU A 74 -6.33 -5.14 2.07
N SER A 75 -5.95 -3.91 2.40
CA SER A 75 -4.67 -3.57 2.99
C SER A 75 -4.68 -3.72 4.52
N ASN A 76 -3.60 -4.29 5.08
CA ASN A 76 -3.31 -4.55 6.51
C ASN A 76 -3.82 -5.88 7.09
N ASP A 77 -3.08 -6.37 8.10
CA ASP A 77 -3.37 -7.63 8.78
C ASP A 77 -4.76 -7.64 9.45
N PRO A 78 -5.18 -6.61 10.23
CA PRO A 78 -6.48 -6.64 10.89
C PRO A 78 -7.67 -6.74 9.92
N SER A 79 -7.62 -6.05 8.78
CA SER A 79 -8.65 -6.20 7.74
C SER A 79 -8.58 -7.57 7.08
N GLY A 80 -7.37 -8.09 6.87
CA GLY A 80 -7.13 -9.43 6.36
C GLY A 80 -7.76 -10.52 7.21
N GLU A 81 -7.58 -10.45 8.53
CA GLU A 81 -8.12 -11.43 9.47
C GLU A 81 -9.64 -11.31 9.66
N LEU A 82 -10.19 -10.09 9.61
CA LEU A 82 -11.65 -9.91 9.71
C LEU A 82 -12.38 -10.35 8.43
N PHE A 83 -11.78 -10.12 7.26
CA PHE A 83 -12.41 -10.34 5.95
C PHE A 83 -11.70 -11.42 5.12
N GLN A 84 -11.30 -12.53 5.75
CA GLN A 84 -10.39 -13.53 5.15
C GLN A 84 -10.76 -13.99 3.74
N ASN A 85 -12.03 -14.36 3.51
CA ASN A 85 -12.48 -14.81 2.18
C ASN A 85 -12.35 -13.69 1.14
N ALA A 86 -12.75 -12.46 1.49
CA ALA A 86 -12.59 -11.32 0.60
C ALA A 86 -11.12 -11.01 0.34
N THR A 87 -10.24 -11.18 1.34
CA THR A 87 -8.79 -11.01 1.19
C THR A 87 -8.20 -12.03 0.23
N TRP A 88 -8.58 -13.30 0.31
CA TRP A 88 -8.15 -14.30 -0.67
C TRP A 88 -8.63 -13.98 -2.09
N GLN A 89 -9.91 -13.59 -2.22
CA GLN A 89 -10.47 -13.23 -3.53
C GLN A 89 -9.80 -11.99 -4.13
N ILE A 90 -9.57 -10.95 -3.34
CA ILE A 90 -9.05 -9.66 -3.80
C ILE A 90 -7.53 -9.70 -3.92
N ASN A 91 -6.81 -10.07 -2.86
CA ASN A 91 -5.35 -9.95 -2.80
C ASN A 91 -4.61 -11.10 -3.49
N HIS A 92 -5.28 -12.20 -3.84
CA HIS A 92 -4.70 -13.33 -4.55
C HIS A 92 -5.43 -13.61 -5.87
N THR A 93 -6.63 -14.20 -5.81
CA THR A 93 -7.31 -14.74 -7.01
C THR A 93 -7.53 -13.67 -8.09
N ALA A 94 -8.03 -12.49 -7.71
CA ALA A 94 -8.25 -11.40 -8.66
C ALA A 94 -6.94 -10.87 -9.25
N ARG A 95 -5.88 -10.72 -8.47
CA ARG A 95 -4.57 -10.23 -8.97
C ARG A 95 -3.95 -11.19 -9.97
N VAL A 96 -4.02 -12.50 -9.70
CA VAL A 96 -3.59 -13.53 -10.66
C VAL A 96 -4.43 -13.48 -11.93
N ASN A 97 -5.75 -13.30 -11.82
CA ASN A 97 -6.63 -13.15 -12.98
C ASN A 97 -6.31 -11.88 -13.80
N ILE A 98 -6.07 -10.73 -13.15
CA ILE A 98 -5.67 -9.49 -13.82
C ILE A 98 -4.36 -9.72 -14.58
N ALA A 99 -3.35 -10.33 -13.97
CA ALA A 99 -2.06 -10.58 -14.63
C ALA A 99 -2.22 -11.49 -15.87
N ASN A 100 -3.04 -12.54 -15.78
CA ASN A 100 -3.35 -13.41 -16.92
C ASN A 100 -4.06 -12.66 -18.04
N LEU A 101 -5.10 -11.89 -17.72
CA LEU A 101 -5.85 -11.10 -18.71
C LEU A 101 -4.97 -10.00 -19.34
N ALA A 102 -4.15 -9.33 -18.54
CA ALA A 102 -3.19 -8.34 -19.01
C ALA A 102 -2.26 -8.96 -20.07
N LYS A 103 -1.67 -10.12 -19.77
CA LYS A 103 -0.84 -10.87 -20.72
C LYS A 103 -1.60 -11.21 -22.01
N GLN A 104 -2.83 -11.74 -21.88
CA GLN A 104 -3.67 -12.09 -23.03
C GLN A 104 -4.04 -10.88 -23.90
N CYS A 105 -4.17 -9.70 -23.29
CA CYS A 105 -4.51 -8.46 -23.98
C CYS A 105 -3.27 -7.71 -24.53
N GLY A 106 -2.07 -8.29 -24.42
CA GLY A 106 -0.85 -7.68 -24.96
C GLY A 106 -0.27 -6.55 -24.12
N VAL A 107 -0.65 -6.44 -22.84
CA VAL A 107 0.08 -5.59 -21.88
C VAL A 107 1.53 -6.06 -21.86
N LYS A 108 2.48 -5.11 -21.80
CA LYS A 108 3.93 -5.39 -21.85
C LYS A 108 4.54 -5.56 -20.47
N ARG A 109 3.97 -4.91 -19.44
CA ARG A 109 4.53 -4.91 -18.08
C ARG A 109 3.45 -4.93 -17.00
N TYR A 110 3.64 -5.79 -16.02
CA TYR A 110 2.79 -5.94 -14.84
C TYR A 110 3.61 -5.76 -13.56
N ILE A 111 3.29 -4.73 -12.80
CA ILE A 111 3.92 -4.43 -11.52
C ILE A 111 2.97 -4.87 -10.42
N LEU A 112 3.42 -5.81 -9.58
CA LEU A 112 2.71 -6.34 -8.41
C LEU A 112 3.27 -5.73 -7.11
N PRO A 113 2.61 -4.71 -6.55
CA PRO A 113 2.76 -4.32 -5.15
C PRO A 113 2.56 -5.51 -4.19
N SER A 114 3.61 -5.99 -3.56
CA SER A 114 3.62 -7.03 -2.53
C SER A 114 4.06 -6.45 -1.16
N SER A 115 4.40 -7.30 -0.18
CA SER A 115 4.69 -6.88 1.20
C SER A 115 5.87 -7.62 1.84
N CYS A 116 6.71 -6.91 2.59
CA CYS A 116 7.73 -7.52 3.46
C CYS A 116 7.13 -8.33 4.61
N SER A 117 5.83 -8.18 4.92
CA SER A 117 5.15 -9.04 5.91
C SER A 117 5.22 -10.53 5.57
N ILE A 118 5.53 -10.88 4.32
CA ILE A 118 5.75 -12.25 3.85
C ILE A 118 6.94 -12.92 4.55
N TYR A 119 7.96 -12.16 4.97
CA TYR A 119 9.10 -12.70 5.70
C TYR A 119 8.74 -13.19 7.10
N GLY A 120 7.64 -12.69 7.67
CA GLY A 120 7.25 -13.04 9.04
C GLY A 120 8.27 -12.60 10.08
N PHE A 121 8.29 -13.31 11.21
CA PHE A 121 9.33 -13.13 12.22
C PHE A 121 10.68 -13.64 11.72
N GLN A 122 11.74 -12.88 12.00
CA GLN A 122 13.12 -13.24 11.75
C GLN A 122 13.89 -13.22 13.06
N GLU A 123 14.85 -14.14 13.20
CA GLU A 123 15.72 -14.20 14.38
C GLU A 123 16.55 -12.92 14.52
N GLU A 124 16.96 -12.62 15.75
CA GLU A 124 17.84 -11.48 16.01
C GLU A 124 19.14 -11.60 15.21
N GLY A 125 19.63 -10.49 14.67
CA GLY A 125 20.82 -10.50 13.82
C GLY A 125 20.53 -10.74 12.34
N VAL A 126 19.40 -11.39 11.98
CA VAL A 126 19.05 -11.65 10.58
C VAL A 126 18.58 -10.38 9.87
N ILE A 127 19.01 -10.22 8.62
CA ILE A 127 18.52 -9.20 7.68
C ILE A 127 17.98 -9.97 6.48
N ALA A 128 16.66 -9.94 6.29
CA ALA A 128 16.02 -10.68 5.21
C ALA A 128 16.23 -9.97 3.85
N ASP A 129 16.54 -10.76 2.83
CA ASP A 129 16.63 -10.34 1.43
C ASP A 129 15.62 -11.11 0.57
N GLU A 130 15.62 -10.93 -0.75
CA GLU A 130 14.69 -11.62 -1.65
C GLU A 130 14.94 -13.12 -1.79
N THR A 131 16.08 -13.64 -1.31
CA THR A 131 16.43 -15.07 -1.28
C THR A 131 16.07 -15.75 0.03
N SER A 132 15.82 -14.95 1.08
CA SER A 132 15.47 -15.42 2.41
C SER A 132 14.15 -16.20 2.42
N PRO A 133 14.00 -17.23 3.27
CA PRO A 133 12.78 -18.01 3.35
C PRO A 133 11.58 -17.15 3.79
N THR A 134 10.43 -17.41 3.20
CA THR A 134 9.18 -16.73 3.55
C THR A 134 8.44 -17.46 4.67
N ASN A 135 7.84 -16.70 5.59
CA ASN A 135 7.06 -17.21 6.73
C ASN A 135 5.79 -16.35 6.96
N PRO A 136 4.84 -16.31 6.02
CA PRO A 136 3.69 -15.42 6.11
C PRO A 136 2.72 -15.87 7.22
N LEU A 137 2.58 -15.04 8.26
CA LEU A 137 1.77 -15.38 9.44
C LEU A 137 0.28 -15.06 9.27
N THR A 138 -0.04 -13.96 8.56
CA THR A 138 -1.40 -13.43 8.43
C THR A 138 -2.03 -13.80 7.10
N THR A 139 -3.36 -13.78 7.03
CA THR A 139 -4.14 -13.99 5.79
C THR A 139 -3.72 -12.98 4.71
N TYR A 140 -3.47 -11.74 5.10
CA TYR A 140 -2.92 -10.70 4.21
C TYR A 140 -1.55 -11.09 3.64
N ALA A 141 -0.60 -11.53 4.47
CA ALA A 141 0.73 -11.93 4.02
C ALA A 141 0.67 -13.19 3.14
N LYS A 142 -0.15 -14.18 3.52
CA LYS A 142 -0.35 -15.42 2.76
C LYS A 142 -0.93 -15.14 1.38
N ALA A 143 -1.94 -14.26 1.28
CA ALA A 143 -2.53 -13.88 0.00
C ALA A 143 -1.55 -13.15 -0.92
N ASN A 144 -0.73 -12.23 -0.40
CA ASN A 144 0.31 -11.58 -1.20
C ASN A 144 1.37 -12.56 -1.70
N LEU A 145 1.83 -13.50 -0.87
CA LEU A 145 2.76 -14.54 -1.31
C LEU A 145 2.16 -15.41 -2.42
N ARG A 146 0.88 -15.80 -2.30
CA ARG A 146 0.21 -16.55 -3.36
C ARG A 146 0.03 -15.73 -4.64
N ALA A 147 -0.17 -14.43 -4.54
CA ALA A 147 -0.17 -13.55 -5.71
C ALA A 147 1.22 -13.55 -6.40
N GLU A 148 2.32 -13.40 -5.65
CA GLU A 148 3.67 -13.51 -6.22
C GLU A 148 3.86 -14.83 -6.97
N GLN A 149 3.51 -15.95 -6.33
CA GLN A 149 3.61 -17.29 -6.91
C GLN A 149 2.75 -17.48 -8.16
N GLY A 150 1.60 -16.81 -8.24
CA GLY A 150 0.69 -16.91 -9.38
C GLY A 150 0.99 -15.94 -10.52
N THR A 151 1.66 -14.81 -10.26
CA THR A 151 1.95 -13.80 -11.29
C THR A 151 3.37 -13.89 -11.85
N LEU A 152 4.39 -14.12 -11.01
CA LEU A 152 5.79 -14.13 -11.46
C LEU A 152 6.07 -15.15 -12.58
N PRO A 153 5.51 -16.38 -12.55
CA PRO A 153 5.72 -17.35 -13.64
C PRO A 153 5.10 -16.95 -14.97
N LEU A 154 4.27 -15.91 -15.02
CA LEU A 154 3.72 -15.39 -16.27
C LEU A 154 4.76 -14.60 -17.08
N ALA A 155 5.89 -14.24 -16.47
CA ALA A 155 6.98 -13.54 -17.12
C ALA A 155 7.51 -14.29 -18.36
N ASP A 156 7.66 -13.57 -19.47
CA ASP A 156 8.37 -14.02 -20.68
C ASP A 156 8.99 -12.83 -21.42
N GLU A 157 9.51 -13.03 -22.63
CA GLU A 157 10.12 -11.98 -23.45
C GLU A 157 9.18 -10.81 -23.80
N ASN A 158 7.87 -11.03 -23.82
CA ASN A 158 6.85 -10.05 -24.22
C ASN A 158 6.04 -9.51 -23.04
N PHE A 159 6.04 -10.20 -21.90
CA PHE A 159 5.32 -9.83 -20.70
C PHE A 159 6.25 -9.75 -19.50
N CYS A 160 6.66 -8.54 -19.15
CA CYS A 160 7.49 -8.28 -17.98
C CYS A 160 6.66 -8.33 -16.70
N VAL A 161 7.01 -9.18 -15.74
CA VAL A 161 6.35 -9.21 -14.42
C VAL A 161 7.36 -8.92 -13.33
N VAL A 162 7.03 -7.99 -12.43
CA VAL A 162 7.87 -7.65 -11.27
C VAL A 162 7.03 -7.55 -10.00
N ALA A 163 7.52 -8.10 -8.90
CA ALA A 163 6.88 -8.00 -7.59
C ALA A 163 7.70 -7.12 -6.64
N LEU A 164 7.01 -6.22 -5.93
CA LEU A 164 7.62 -5.22 -5.06
C LEU A 164 7.21 -5.45 -3.61
N ARG A 165 8.05 -6.13 -2.82
CA ARG A 165 7.83 -6.34 -1.39
C ARG A 165 8.06 -5.03 -0.65
N GLN A 166 6.98 -4.31 -0.38
CA GLN A 166 7.08 -3.02 0.31
C GLN A 166 7.30 -3.22 1.79
N ALA A 167 8.21 -2.42 2.35
CA ALA A 167 8.29 -2.18 3.77
C ALA A 167 6.99 -1.52 4.30
N THR A 168 6.89 -1.31 5.62
CA THR A 168 5.71 -0.69 6.21
C THR A 168 5.58 0.76 5.74
N VAL A 169 4.52 1.06 4.99
CA VAL A 169 4.36 2.37 4.35
C VAL A 169 3.99 3.44 5.39
N TYR A 170 4.49 4.68 5.23
CA TYR A 170 4.13 5.86 6.03
C TYR A 170 4.13 7.14 5.20
N GLY A 171 3.75 8.27 5.79
CA GLY A 171 3.77 9.59 5.15
C GLY A 171 2.39 10.15 4.83
N TYR A 172 2.35 11.38 4.32
CA TYR A 172 1.10 12.03 3.96
C TYR A 172 0.55 11.53 2.61
N SER A 173 -0.78 11.37 2.54
CA SER A 173 -1.51 11.14 1.30
C SER A 173 -2.91 11.73 1.39
N PRO A 174 -3.50 12.25 0.29
CA PRO A 174 -4.88 12.71 0.26
C PRO A 174 -5.87 11.68 0.83
N ARG A 175 -5.65 10.39 0.55
CA ARG A 175 -6.38 9.29 1.19
C ARG A 175 -5.63 8.84 2.44
N MET A 176 -5.69 9.60 3.52
CA MET A 176 -4.85 9.35 4.69
C MET A 176 -5.15 8.01 5.39
N ARG A 177 -4.11 7.46 6.04
CA ARG A 177 -4.16 6.26 6.88
C ARG A 177 -3.49 6.49 8.22
N PHE A 178 -4.28 6.82 9.24
CA PHE A 178 -3.80 6.92 10.62
C PHE A 178 -3.75 5.56 11.34
N ASP A 179 -4.11 4.47 10.65
CA ASP A 179 -3.96 3.09 11.09
C ASP A 179 -2.57 2.49 10.80
N LEU A 180 -1.62 3.30 10.32
CA LEU A 180 -0.21 2.93 10.10
C LEU A 180 0.67 3.46 11.23
N ALA A 181 1.76 2.78 11.55
CA ALA A 181 2.55 3.03 12.77
C ALA A 181 3.00 4.49 12.91
N ILE A 182 3.85 4.99 12.00
CA ILE A 182 4.36 6.38 12.04
C ILE A 182 3.21 7.38 11.96
N ASN A 183 2.24 7.14 11.09
CA ASN A 183 1.11 8.05 10.88
C ASN A 183 0.24 8.20 12.15
N GLY A 184 -0.08 7.08 12.79
CA GLY A 184 -0.88 7.04 14.03
C GLY A 184 -0.11 7.61 15.23
N MET A 185 1.18 7.30 15.35
CA MET A 185 2.07 7.91 16.35
C MET A 185 2.10 9.44 16.19
N THR A 186 2.28 9.92 14.94
CA THR A 186 2.32 11.35 14.61
C THR A 186 1.02 12.04 15.01
N TYR A 187 -0.13 11.45 14.67
CA TYR A 187 -1.42 12.05 15.03
C TYR A 187 -1.62 12.16 16.55
N GLY A 188 -1.33 11.09 17.30
CA GLY A 188 -1.46 11.11 18.77
C GLY A 188 -0.53 12.14 19.42
N ALA A 189 0.73 12.16 18.97
CA ALA A 189 1.73 13.12 19.40
C ALA A 189 1.30 14.56 19.09
N TRP A 190 0.86 14.84 17.86
CA TRP A 190 0.39 16.15 17.42
C TRP A 190 -0.86 16.62 18.18
N LYS A 191 -1.88 15.75 18.30
CA LYS A 191 -3.18 16.09 18.88
C LYS A 191 -3.12 16.23 20.40
N ASP A 192 -2.60 15.20 21.07
CA ASP A 192 -2.74 15.01 22.52
C ASP A 192 -1.41 15.22 23.26
N GLY A 193 -0.27 15.29 22.56
CA GLY A 193 1.05 15.24 23.19
C GLY A 193 1.36 13.85 23.76
N VAL A 194 0.66 12.81 23.28
CA VAL A 194 0.81 11.43 23.77
C VAL A 194 1.03 10.49 22.59
N LEU A 195 2.12 9.72 22.65
CA LEU A 195 2.46 8.71 21.66
C LEU A 195 2.27 7.32 22.28
N PRO A 196 1.22 6.57 21.88
CA PRO A 196 1.03 5.21 22.37
C PRO A 196 2.04 4.27 21.70
N LEU A 197 2.86 3.59 22.51
CA LEU A 197 3.87 2.64 22.05
C LEU A 197 3.61 1.26 22.66
N MET A 198 3.54 0.23 21.81
CA MET A 198 3.35 -1.13 22.30
C MET A 198 4.64 -1.61 22.98
N ARG A 199 4.51 -2.25 24.15
CA ARG A 199 5.66 -2.81 24.86
C ARG A 199 6.37 -3.86 23.99
N ASP A 200 7.65 -4.14 24.19
CA ASP A 200 8.66 -3.31 24.87
C ASP A 200 9.37 -2.33 23.91
N GLY A 201 8.95 -2.28 22.63
CA GLY A 201 9.52 -1.40 21.62
C GLY A 201 10.84 -1.88 21.00
N SER A 202 11.32 -3.07 21.35
CA SER A 202 12.57 -3.65 20.85
C SER A 202 12.48 -4.21 19.43
N GLN A 203 11.27 -4.44 18.94
CA GLN A 203 11.01 -5.09 17.66
C GLN A 203 11.42 -4.21 16.48
N TRP A 204 12.02 -4.86 15.47
CA TRP A 204 12.43 -4.21 14.23
C TRP A 204 11.29 -4.15 13.21
N ARG A 205 11.20 -3.02 12.51
CA ARG A 205 10.28 -2.77 11.41
C ARG A 205 10.98 -2.02 10.28
N PRO A 206 11.01 -2.57 9.05
CA PRO A 206 11.36 -1.77 7.89
C PRO A 206 10.20 -0.82 7.56
N MET A 207 10.54 0.42 7.20
CA MET A 207 9.60 1.47 6.81
C MET A 207 9.92 1.98 5.40
N VAL A 208 8.90 2.48 4.69
CA VAL A 208 9.08 3.17 3.40
C VAL A 208 8.08 4.31 3.26
N HIS A 209 8.54 5.46 2.79
CA HIS A 209 7.64 6.60 2.58
C HIS A 209 6.71 6.33 1.39
N VAL A 210 5.46 6.76 1.46
CA VAL A 210 4.45 6.54 0.40
C VAL A 210 4.90 7.14 -0.95
N LYS A 211 5.61 8.27 -0.93
CA LYS A 211 6.25 8.83 -2.13
C LYS A 211 7.36 7.93 -2.69
N ASP A 212 8.14 7.27 -1.83
CA ASP A 212 9.16 6.32 -2.29
C ASP A 212 8.56 5.04 -2.87
N THR A 213 7.46 4.56 -2.28
CA THR A 213 6.66 3.48 -2.85
C THR A 213 6.19 3.83 -4.27
N ALA A 214 5.59 5.00 -4.46
CA ALA A 214 5.12 5.45 -5.77
C ALA A 214 6.27 5.66 -6.77
N ARG A 215 7.39 6.24 -6.31
CA ARG A 215 8.61 6.39 -7.11
C ARG A 215 9.19 5.05 -7.54
N ALA A 216 9.17 4.03 -6.68
CA ALA A 216 9.65 2.70 -7.03
C ALA A 216 8.83 2.09 -8.17
N MET A 217 7.50 2.27 -8.17
CA MET A 217 6.64 1.80 -9.25
C MET A 217 6.90 2.56 -10.55
N CYS A 218 7.06 3.89 -10.49
CA CYS A 218 7.45 4.68 -11.65
C CYS A 218 8.82 4.25 -12.20
N PHE A 219 9.78 4.00 -11.32
CA PHE A 219 11.11 3.51 -11.68
C PHE A 219 11.03 2.15 -12.38
N MET A 220 10.21 1.22 -11.86
CA MET A 220 10.02 -0.11 -12.45
C MET A 220 9.30 -0.08 -13.81
N LEU A 221 8.51 0.96 -14.10
CA LEU A 221 7.95 1.16 -15.45
C LEU A 221 9.02 1.55 -16.48
N GLU A 222 10.09 2.21 -16.05
CA GLU A 222 11.16 2.72 -16.92
C GLU A 222 12.40 1.80 -16.93
N ALA A 223 12.50 0.91 -15.95
CA ALA A 223 13.64 0.03 -15.80
C ALA A 223 13.80 -0.95 -16.98
N ASP A 224 15.07 -1.30 -17.22
CA ASP A 224 15.49 -2.32 -18.17
C ASP A 224 14.85 -3.67 -17.85
N GLN A 225 14.12 -4.23 -18.81
CA GLN A 225 13.36 -5.47 -18.65
C GLN A 225 14.26 -6.63 -18.22
N ASP A 226 15.47 -6.72 -18.76
CA ASP A 226 16.40 -7.81 -18.49
C ASP A 226 16.85 -7.86 -17.03
N LYS A 227 16.75 -6.72 -16.32
CA LYS A 227 17.12 -6.63 -14.90
C LYS A 227 15.96 -6.91 -13.95
N ILE A 228 14.72 -6.77 -14.39
CA ILE A 228 13.55 -6.80 -13.51
C ILE A 228 12.54 -7.91 -13.80
N ASN A 229 12.60 -8.52 -14.98
CA ASN A 229 11.59 -9.48 -15.40
C ASN A 229 11.64 -10.77 -14.57
N GLY A 230 10.48 -11.20 -14.06
CA GLY A 230 10.34 -12.36 -13.19
C GLY A 230 10.96 -12.16 -11.80
N GLN A 231 11.33 -10.93 -11.43
CA GLN A 231 12.06 -10.65 -10.19
C GLN A 231 11.16 -10.11 -9.08
N VAL A 232 11.60 -10.38 -7.85
CA VAL A 232 11.13 -9.72 -6.62
C VAL A 232 12.15 -8.66 -6.21
N PHE A 233 11.67 -7.53 -5.69
CA PHE A 233 12.49 -6.51 -5.04
C PHE A 233 11.86 -6.04 -3.72
N ASN A 234 12.66 -5.94 -2.68
CA ASN A 234 12.33 -5.24 -1.45
C ASN A 234 12.37 -3.73 -1.71
N VAL A 235 11.34 -3.02 -1.25
CA VAL A 235 11.20 -1.57 -1.46
C VAL A 235 11.23 -0.86 -0.12
N GLY A 236 12.27 -0.06 0.09
CA GLY A 236 12.53 0.70 1.31
C GLY A 236 13.95 1.27 1.30
N SER A 237 14.54 1.42 2.49
CA SER A 237 15.93 1.84 2.68
C SER A 237 16.47 1.27 3.98
N ASP A 238 17.77 0.97 4.03
CA ASP A 238 18.43 0.53 5.26
C ASP A 238 18.35 1.59 6.37
N LYS A 239 18.32 2.88 5.99
CA LYS A 239 18.10 4.00 6.91
C LYS A 239 16.73 3.95 7.60
N ASN A 240 15.79 3.22 7.00
CA ASN A 240 14.41 3.07 7.46
C ASN A 240 14.12 1.69 8.08
N ASN A 241 15.16 0.92 8.44
CA ASN A 241 15.01 -0.15 9.41
C ASN A 241 15.08 0.45 10.82
N TYR A 242 13.97 0.41 11.56
CA TYR A 242 13.89 0.98 12.91
C TYR A 242 13.48 -0.06 13.93
N GLN A 243 13.99 0.08 15.16
CA GLN A 243 13.30 -0.43 16.33
C GLN A 243 12.17 0.53 16.71
N LEU A 244 11.04 0.02 17.20
CA LEU A 244 9.87 0.86 17.47
C LEU A 244 10.09 1.91 18.55
N LYS A 245 10.89 1.63 19.59
CA LYS A 245 11.20 2.62 20.63
C LYS A 245 12.02 3.80 20.08
N PRO A 246 13.20 3.61 19.45
CA PRO A 246 13.92 4.69 18.78
C PRO A 246 13.08 5.43 17.74
N LEU A 247 12.21 4.73 17.02
CA LEU A 247 11.27 5.37 16.09
C LEU A 247 10.29 6.28 16.81
N ALA A 248 9.70 5.84 17.92
CA ALA A 248 8.77 6.66 18.71
C ALA A 248 9.46 7.89 19.29
N GLU A 249 10.70 7.76 19.77
CA GLU A 249 11.52 8.89 20.22
C GLU A 249 11.75 9.90 19.09
N LYS A 250 12.14 9.45 17.89
CA LYS A 250 12.27 10.31 16.72
C LYS A 250 10.97 11.02 16.34
N VAL A 251 9.83 10.33 16.37
CA VAL A 251 8.53 10.94 16.10
C VAL A 251 8.22 12.01 17.15
N ALA A 252 8.42 11.71 18.44
CA ALA A 252 8.20 12.65 19.53
C ALA A 252 9.07 13.91 19.41
N GLU A 253 10.36 13.77 19.06
CA GLU A 253 11.29 14.87 18.85
C GLU A 253 10.96 15.73 17.62
N THR A 254 10.32 15.14 16.60
CA THR A 254 10.01 15.83 15.34
C THR A 254 8.72 16.63 15.41
N VAL A 255 7.76 16.21 16.24
CA VAL A 255 6.49 16.92 16.41
C VAL A 255 6.77 18.23 17.15
N PRO A 256 6.20 19.38 16.75
CA PRO A 256 6.53 20.70 17.30
C PRO A 256 5.88 20.97 18.67
N ARG A 257 5.93 20.01 19.61
CA ARG A 257 5.45 20.13 20.99
C ARG A 257 6.06 19.05 21.89
N ASP A 258 5.89 19.21 23.20
CA ASP A 258 6.25 18.16 24.15
C ASP A 258 5.35 16.93 23.96
N VAL A 259 5.98 15.76 23.85
CA VAL A 259 5.31 14.48 23.63
C VAL A 259 5.77 13.46 24.68
N LYS A 260 4.81 12.84 25.35
CA LYS A 260 5.03 11.73 26.28
C LYS A 260 4.78 10.40 25.59
N ILE A 261 5.73 9.47 25.69
CA ILE A 261 5.54 8.08 25.23
C ILE A 261 4.78 7.31 26.31
N GLU A 262 3.65 6.71 25.94
CA GLU A 262 2.83 5.87 26.83
C GLU A 262 2.82 4.42 26.37
N TRP A 263 3.29 3.55 27.25
CA TRP A 263 3.43 2.13 26.96
C TRP A 263 2.11 1.38 27.17
N TYR A 264 1.72 0.56 26.20
CA TYR A 264 0.52 -0.28 26.28
C TYR A 264 0.77 -1.70 25.76
N GLY A 265 -0.16 -2.61 26.06
CA GLY A 265 -0.17 -3.98 25.51
C GLY A 265 1.05 -4.83 25.88
N ASP A 266 1.12 -5.98 25.21
CA ASP A 266 2.21 -6.96 25.31
C ASP A 266 3.24 -6.79 24.17
N PRO A 267 4.47 -7.34 24.32
CA PRO A 267 5.47 -7.44 23.25
C PRO A 267 4.91 -7.82 21.86
N ASP A 268 5.23 -7.04 20.82
CA ASP A 268 4.98 -7.50 19.44
C ASP A 268 6.00 -8.58 19.09
N HIS A 269 5.52 -9.80 18.90
CA HIS A 269 6.39 -10.92 18.53
C HIS A 269 6.84 -10.89 17.08
N ARG A 270 6.29 -10.01 16.23
CA ARG A 270 6.86 -9.82 14.88
C ARG A 270 8.07 -8.93 15.02
N SER A 271 9.20 -9.30 14.42
CA SER A 271 10.43 -8.50 14.39
C SER A 271 11.23 -8.95 13.18
N TYR A 272 11.61 -8.02 12.31
CA TYR A 272 12.45 -8.31 11.14
C TYR A 272 13.09 -7.04 10.59
N ARG A 273 14.26 -7.20 9.98
CA ARG A 273 14.95 -6.20 9.17
C ARG A 273 15.05 -6.70 7.75
N VAL A 274 15.11 -5.78 6.81
CA VAL A 274 15.13 -6.12 5.38
C VAL A 274 16.30 -5.39 4.71
N SER A 275 17.05 -6.10 3.86
CA SER A 275 18.02 -5.49 2.95
C SER A 275 17.31 -4.95 1.72
N PHE A 276 17.77 -3.79 1.26
CA PHE A 276 17.31 -3.15 0.04
C PHE A 276 18.40 -3.09 -1.04
N ASP A 277 19.51 -3.81 -0.86
CA ASP A 277 20.67 -3.78 -1.77
C ASP A 277 20.29 -4.13 -3.21
N LYS A 278 19.39 -5.09 -3.40
CA LYS A 278 18.98 -5.55 -4.73
C LYS A 278 18.35 -4.43 -5.55
N ILE A 279 17.42 -3.66 -4.98
CA ILE A 279 16.78 -2.56 -5.71
C ILE A 279 17.72 -1.36 -5.89
N GLU A 280 18.65 -1.15 -4.94
CA GLU A 280 19.69 -0.12 -5.05
C GLU A 280 20.71 -0.44 -6.15
N SER A 281 21.04 -1.71 -6.34
CA SER A 281 21.99 -2.18 -7.37
C SER A 281 21.54 -1.87 -8.80
N ILE A 282 20.22 -1.74 -9.03
CA ILE A 282 19.65 -1.35 -10.32
C ILE A 282 19.40 0.17 -10.43
N GLY A 283 19.72 0.94 -9.39
CA GLY A 283 19.77 2.41 -9.42
C GLY A 283 18.65 3.12 -8.66
N PHE A 284 17.67 2.42 -8.09
CA PHE A 284 16.64 3.06 -7.29
C PHE A 284 17.15 3.36 -5.89
N LYS A 285 16.95 4.59 -5.41
CA LYS A 285 17.21 4.98 -4.02
C LYS A 285 15.99 5.68 -3.42
N ALA A 286 15.54 5.19 -2.27
CA ALA A 286 14.57 5.87 -1.43
C ALA A 286 15.15 7.20 -0.94
N LYS A 287 14.29 8.22 -0.81
CA LYS A 287 14.70 9.60 -0.53
C LYS A 287 14.32 10.05 0.88
N TYR A 288 13.26 9.47 1.46
CA TYR A 288 12.62 10.01 2.66
C TYR A 288 12.90 9.14 3.88
N ILE A 289 12.95 9.79 5.04
CA ILE A 289 13.05 9.18 6.37
C ILE A 289 11.80 9.46 7.21
N ALA A 290 11.66 8.77 8.35
CA ALA A 290 10.46 8.86 9.20
C ALA A 290 10.09 10.31 9.53
N GLU A 291 11.09 11.13 9.86
CA GLU A 291 10.95 12.54 10.22
C GLU A 291 10.32 13.37 9.09
N ASP A 292 10.58 13.07 7.82
CA ASP A 292 9.97 13.76 6.69
C ASP A 292 8.45 13.51 6.67
N GLY A 293 8.04 12.24 6.84
CA GLY A 293 6.63 11.87 6.89
C GLY A 293 5.91 12.49 8.10
N VAL A 294 6.58 12.58 9.25
CA VAL A 294 6.04 13.24 10.44
C VAL A 294 5.78 14.72 10.17
N LYS A 295 6.75 15.44 9.59
CA LYS A 295 6.61 16.86 9.23
C LYS A 295 5.46 17.08 8.24
N GLU A 296 5.40 16.30 7.17
CA GLU A 296 4.33 16.41 6.17
C GLU A 296 2.93 16.23 6.79
N ILE A 297 2.79 15.28 7.71
CA ILE A 297 1.52 15.02 8.39
C ILE A 297 1.16 16.17 9.35
N CYS A 298 2.12 16.64 10.17
CA CYS A 298 1.91 17.79 11.06
C CYS A 298 1.51 19.04 10.27
N GLU A 299 2.24 19.37 9.20
CA GLU A 299 1.93 20.51 8.34
C GLU A 299 0.52 20.42 7.74
N ALA A 300 0.10 19.23 7.29
CA ALA A 300 -1.24 19.01 6.74
C ALA A 300 -2.35 19.09 7.82
N LEU A 301 -2.05 18.73 9.07
CA LEU A 301 -2.96 18.88 10.19
C LEU A 301 -3.08 20.36 10.61
N ASP A 302 -1.95 21.07 10.71
CA ASP A 302 -1.90 22.47 11.11
C ASP A 302 -2.61 23.40 10.13
N ASN A 303 -2.54 23.10 8.83
CA ASN A 303 -3.21 23.89 7.79
C ASN A 303 -4.65 23.43 7.48
N GLY A 304 -5.18 22.47 8.23
CA GLY A 304 -6.55 21.97 8.09
C GLY A 304 -6.83 21.18 6.81
N LYS A 305 -5.81 20.76 6.05
CA LYS A 305 -5.97 19.89 4.88
C LYS A 305 -6.19 18.42 5.26
N LEU A 306 -5.89 18.07 6.50
CA LEU A 306 -6.02 16.71 7.03
C LEU A 306 -6.77 16.73 8.36
N ASP A 307 -7.68 15.77 8.52
CA ASP A 307 -8.33 15.47 9.80
C ASP A 307 -8.51 13.96 9.98
N LYS A 308 -8.58 13.50 11.23
CA LYS A 308 -8.80 12.10 11.56
C LYS A 308 -10.28 11.79 11.64
N THR A 309 -10.79 11.20 10.57
CA THR A 309 -12.16 10.70 10.48
C THR A 309 -12.21 9.17 10.47
N LEU A 310 -13.42 8.58 10.50
CA LEU A 310 -13.57 7.13 10.32
C LEU A 310 -12.92 6.64 9.01
N LYS A 311 -12.99 7.42 7.92
CA LYS A 311 -12.39 7.09 6.62
C LYS A 311 -10.86 6.99 6.66
N THR A 312 -10.21 7.67 7.60
CA THR A 312 -8.75 7.62 7.78
C THR A 312 -8.26 6.43 8.60
N ILE A 313 -9.19 5.60 9.10
CA ILE A 313 -8.91 4.34 9.79
C ILE A 313 -9.51 3.21 8.97
N THR A 314 -8.69 2.60 8.11
CA THR A 314 -9.13 1.69 7.04
C THR A 314 -10.11 0.60 7.51
N LEU A 315 -9.76 -0.14 8.58
CA LEU A 315 -10.61 -1.21 9.08
C LEU A 315 -11.95 -0.69 9.64
N LYS A 316 -11.92 0.40 10.43
CA LYS A 316 -13.14 0.99 10.99
C LYS A 316 -14.08 1.45 9.90
N TRP A 317 -13.54 2.03 8.82
CA TRP A 317 -14.33 2.42 7.68
C TRP A 317 -15.00 1.23 6.97
N TYR A 318 -14.27 0.14 6.74
CA TYR A 318 -14.87 -1.07 6.18
C TYR A 318 -15.98 -1.64 7.07
N GLN A 319 -15.78 -1.65 8.39
CA GLN A 319 -16.81 -2.09 9.34
C GLN A 319 -18.06 -1.22 9.25
N GLU A 320 -17.91 0.11 9.17
CA GLU A 320 -19.04 1.03 9.04
C GLU A 320 -19.77 0.84 7.70
N LEU A 321 -19.06 0.65 6.59
CA LEU A 321 -19.67 0.37 5.28
C LEU A 321 -20.44 -0.95 5.29
N VAL A 322 -19.90 -2.01 5.90
CA VAL A 322 -20.59 -3.31 6.02
C VAL A 322 -21.83 -3.19 6.90
N LYS A 323 -21.75 -2.42 7.98
CA LYS A 323 -22.90 -2.12 8.85
C LYS A 323 -23.99 -1.38 8.08
N TRP A 324 -23.66 -0.30 7.38
CA TRP A 324 -24.63 0.45 6.57
C TRP A 324 -25.24 -0.40 5.46
N HIS A 325 -24.43 -1.22 4.77
CA HIS A 325 -24.94 -2.10 3.72
C HIS A 325 -26.02 -3.06 4.24
N LYS A 326 -25.84 -3.62 5.44
CA LYS A 326 -26.85 -4.48 6.08
C LYS A 326 -28.13 -3.69 6.39
N ILE A 327 -27.99 -2.56 7.07
CA ILE A 327 -29.14 -1.71 7.46
C ILE A 327 -29.96 -1.30 6.23
N ILE A 328 -29.29 -0.82 5.17
CA ILE A 328 -29.94 -0.39 3.92
C ILE A 328 -30.66 -1.57 3.27
N LYS A 329 -29.98 -2.71 3.10
CA LYS A 329 -30.56 -3.88 2.45
C LYS A 329 -31.79 -4.43 3.19
N ASP A 330 -31.82 -4.31 4.51
CA ASP A 330 -32.92 -4.81 5.33
C ASP A 330 -34.18 -3.92 5.24
N ILE A 331 -34.02 -2.63 4.94
CA ILE A 331 -35.13 -1.66 4.83
C ILE A 331 -35.47 -1.27 3.39
N GLU A 332 -34.62 -1.64 2.43
CA GLU A 332 -34.82 -1.37 1.01
C GLU A 332 -36.02 -2.16 0.48
N LEU A 333 -36.92 -1.46 -0.21
CA LEU A 333 -38.08 -2.03 -0.89
C LEU A 333 -38.13 -1.46 -2.31
N GLU A 334 -38.37 -2.32 -3.30
CA GLU A 334 -38.46 -1.92 -4.73
C GLU A 334 -37.24 -1.16 -5.30
N GLY A 335 -36.08 -1.23 -4.64
CA GLY A 335 -34.86 -0.51 -5.07
C GLY A 335 -34.70 0.87 -4.42
N GLY A 336 -35.57 1.19 -3.47
CA GLY A 336 -35.61 2.46 -2.74
C GLY A 336 -35.76 2.28 -1.22
N ILE A 337 -35.69 3.38 -0.47
CA ILE A 337 -35.98 3.40 0.98
C ILE A 337 -37.16 4.32 1.27
N ILE A 338 -37.11 5.55 0.76
CA ILE A 338 -38.17 6.57 0.90
C ILE A 338 -38.85 6.78 -0.45
N GLU A 339 -38.05 7.01 -1.48
CA GLU A 339 -38.49 7.06 -2.88
C GLU A 339 -38.37 5.64 -3.43
N LEU A 340 -39.51 5.01 -3.72
CA LEU A 340 -39.64 3.64 -4.23
C LEU A 340 -39.60 3.61 -5.76
#